data_AF-A0A517SLM6-F1
#
_entry.id   AF-A0A517SLM6-F1
#
_cell.length_a   1.000
_cell.length_b   1.000
_cell.length_c   1.000
_cell.angle_alpha   90.00
_cell.angle_beta   90.00
_cell.angle_gamma   90.00
#
_symmetry.space_group_name_H-M   'P 1'
#
loop_
_entity.id
_entity.type
_entity.pdbx_description
1 polymer ?
#
loop_
_entity_poly.entity_id
_entity_poly.type
_entity_poly.pdbx_seq_one_letter_code
_entity_poly.pdbx_strand_id
1 'polypeptide(L)'
;MNETQPKPKRRHWRWLAAVIVLASLVSFLGYRSNRSNRSNRSVRIEAATHAWIRKAAARNLVCMSDTVCVIPGLEYHELGRRVLGQRQVRVAVYNAEDAHNLVSMPPCPVKLVVDTLSSTPPDVVTMLRERFRYVQ
;
A
#
# COMPACT_ATOMS: atom_id res chain seq x y z
N MET A 1 31.58 62.44 17.14
CA MET A 1 31.60 61.81 15.80
C MET A 1 30.50 60.76 15.79
N ASN A 2 29.41 60.99 15.07
CA ASN A 2 28.25 60.08 15.05
C ASN A 2 28.28 59.25 13.76
N GLU A 3 28.67 57.99 13.87
CA GLU A 3 28.57 57.01 12.78
C GLU A 3 27.12 56.53 12.63
N THR A 4 26.37 57.12 11.71
CA THR A 4 25.05 56.63 11.32
C THR A 4 25.18 55.39 10.44
N GLN A 5 24.76 54.23 10.94
CA GLN A 5 24.67 52.99 10.17
C GLN A 5 23.72 53.14 8.96
N PRO A 6 24.02 52.49 7.81
CA PRO A 6 23.20 52.62 6.61
C PRO A 6 21.83 51.94 6.77
N LYS A 7 20.76 52.71 6.63
CA LYS A 7 19.38 52.19 6.57
C LYS A 7 19.25 51.21 5.39
N PRO A 8 18.80 49.96 5.61
CA PRO A 8 18.67 49.00 4.51
C PRO A 8 17.59 49.47 3.51
N LYS A 9 17.95 49.51 2.23
CA LYS A 9 17.04 49.85 1.11
C LYS A 9 15.88 48.85 1.09
N ARG A 10 14.73 49.27 1.63
CA ARG A 10 13.49 48.49 1.87
C ARG A 10 12.89 47.74 0.67
N ARG A 11 13.38 47.95 -0.56
CA ARG A 11 12.87 47.26 -1.76
C ARG A 11 13.28 45.79 -1.85
N HIS A 12 14.51 45.45 -1.47
CA HIS A 12 15.03 44.08 -1.63
C HIS A 12 14.39 43.09 -0.65
N TRP A 13 14.06 43.54 0.56
CA TRP A 13 13.44 42.73 1.61
C TRP A 13 12.00 42.29 1.28
N ARG A 14 11.27 43.11 0.50
CA ARG A 14 9.90 42.78 0.07
C ARG A 14 9.88 41.62 -0.92
N TRP A 15 10.85 41.59 -1.84
CA TRP A 15 11.02 40.48 -2.78
C TRP A 15 11.45 39.20 -2.06
N LEU A 16 12.34 39.31 -1.08
CA LEU A 16 12.81 38.16 -0.31
C LEU A 16 11.68 37.53 0.52
N ALA A 17 10.84 38.36 1.16
CA ALA A 17 9.63 37.89 1.85
C ALA A 17 8.62 37.25 0.88
N ALA A 18 8.40 37.85 -0.30
CA ALA A 18 7.50 37.29 -1.31
C ALA A 18 7.99 35.93 -1.82
N VAL A 19 9.29 35.76 -2.04
CA VAL A 19 9.90 34.48 -2.45
C VAL A 19 9.74 33.42 -1.38
N ILE A 20 9.96 33.74 -0.10
CA ILE A 20 9.78 32.80 1.01
C ILE A 20 8.32 32.34 1.11
N VAL A 21 7.36 33.27 0.98
CA VAL A 21 5.93 32.96 1.03
C VAL A 21 5.51 32.11 -0.16
N LEU A 22 5.97 32.43 -1.38
CA LEU A 22 5.72 31.64 -2.59
C LEU A 22 6.30 30.24 -2.47
N ALA A 23 7.55 30.10 -2.02
CA ALA A 23 8.18 28.80 -1.79
C ALA A 23 7.38 27.98 -0.75
N SER A 24 6.94 28.60 0.33
CA SER A 24 6.13 27.95 1.37
C SER A 24 4.77 27.49 0.84
N LEU A 25 4.10 28.31 0.04
CA LEU A 25 2.82 27.96 -0.60
C LEU A 25 2.98 26.82 -1.61
N VAL A 26 4.04 26.84 -2.43
CA VAL A 26 4.31 25.78 -3.42
C VAL A 26 4.64 24.47 -2.72
N SER A 27 5.45 24.49 -1.65
CA SER A 27 5.72 23.31 -0.83
C SER A 27 4.45 22.81 -0.15
N PHE A 28 3.58 23.68 0.36
CA PHE A 28 2.34 23.28 1.02
C PHE A 28 1.31 22.69 0.03
N LEU A 29 1.14 23.30 -1.15
CA LEU A 29 0.26 22.77 -2.19
C LEU A 29 0.79 21.46 -2.80
N GLY A 30 2.10 21.37 -3.07
CA GLY A 30 2.75 20.16 -3.58
C GLY A 30 2.71 19.00 -2.58
N TYR A 31 2.86 19.29 -1.28
CA TYR A 31 2.75 18.28 -0.23
C TYR A 31 1.32 17.76 -0.08
N ARG A 32 0.31 18.66 -0.14
CA ARG A 32 -1.11 18.28 0.06
C ARG A 32 -1.69 17.47 -1.11
N SER A 33 -1.29 17.75 -2.36
CA SER A 33 -1.77 17.00 -3.54
C SER A 33 -1.17 15.59 -3.64
N ASN A 34 0.09 15.41 -3.23
CA ASN A 34 0.72 14.09 -3.16
C ASN A 34 0.17 13.25 -2.00
N ARG A 35 -0.24 13.90 -0.89
CA ARG A 35 -0.80 13.25 0.30
C ARG A 35 -2.21 12.69 0.07
N SER A 36 -3.07 13.42 -0.64
CA SER A 36 -4.45 12.97 -0.94
C SER A 36 -4.48 11.82 -1.96
N ASN A 37 -3.61 11.83 -2.96
CA ASN A 37 -3.58 10.77 -3.98
C ASN A 37 -2.96 9.44 -3.49
N ARG A 38 -2.01 9.47 -2.54
CA ARG A 38 -1.39 8.23 -2.02
C ARG A 38 -2.07 7.63 -0.78
N SER A 39 -2.65 8.41 0.13
CA SER A 39 -3.49 7.83 1.21
C SER A 39 -4.74 7.18 0.65
N ASN A 40 -5.32 7.74 -0.43
CA ASN A 40 -6.37 7.05 -1.19
C ASN A 40 -5.91 5.69 -1.74
N ARG A 41 -4.63 5.51 -2.05
CA ARG A 41 -4.13 4.25 -2.62
C ARG A 41 -4.08 3.13 -1.58
N SER A 42 -3.61 3.39 -0.35
CA SER A 42 -3.61 2.37 0.73
C SER A 42 -5.04 1.94 1.07
N VAL A 43 -5.95 2.91 1.24
CA VAL A 43 -7.37 2.66 1.50
C VAL A 43 -8.03 1.88 0.36
N ARG A 44 -7.72 2.21 -0.91
CA ARG A 44 -8.22 1.47 -2.08
C ARG A 44 -7.72 0.04 -2.12
N ILE A 45 -6.43 -0.20 -1.85
CA ILE A 45 -5.86 -1.56 -1.81
C ILE A 45 -6.53 -2.37 -0.70
N GLU A 46 -6.78 -1.76 0.46
CA GLU A 46 -7.47 -2.42 1.57
C GLU A 46 -8.90 -2.82 1.21
N ALA A 47 -9.67 -1.88 0.66
CA ALA A 47 -11.02 -2.14 0.20
C ALA A 47 -11.06 -3.23 -0.89
N ALA A 48 -10.13 -3.19 -1.84
CA ALA A 48 -10.01 -4.21 -2.89
C ALA A 48 -9.63 -5.58 -2.30
N THR A 49 -8.75 -5.61 -1.30
CA THR A 49 -8.34 -6.85 -0.62
C THR A 49 -9.53 -7.46 0.13
N HIS A 50 -10.29 -6.65 0.86
CA HIS A 50 -11.51 -7.11 1.53
C HIS A 50 -12.58 -7.59 0.54
N ALA A 51 -12.76 -6.91 -0.59
CA ALA A 51 -13.66 -7.36 -1.64
C ALA A 51 -13.21 -8.71 -2.23
N TRP A 52 -11.91 -8.88 -2.44
CA TRP A 52 -11.33 -10.14 -2.90
C TRP A 52 -11.56 -11.27 -1.90
N ILE A 53 -11.29 -11.05 -0.61
CA ILE A 53 -11.51 -12.04 0.46
C ILE A 53 -12.98 -12.43 0.55
N ARG A 54 -13.91 -11.47 0.47
CA ARG A 54 -15.35 -11.78 0.46
C ARG A 54 -15.74 -12.67 -0.72
N LYS A 55 -15.17 -12.41 -1.90
CA LYS A 55 -15.41 -13.23 -3.09
C LYS A 55 -14.79 -14.62 -2.97
N ALA A 56 -13.64 -14.74 -2.32
CA ALA A 56 -13.00 -16.02 -2.02
C ALA A 56 -13.84 -16.84 -1.03
N ALA A 57 -14.32 -16.21 0.04
CA ALA A 57 -15.21 -16.82 1.02
C ALA A 57 -16.53 -17.29 0.38
N ALA A 58 -17.10 -16.52 -0.56
CA ALA A 58 -18.28 -16.94 -1.32
C ALA A 58 -18.04 -18.16 -2.24
N ARG A 59 -16.78 -18.52 -2.48
CA ARG A 59 -16.35 -19.73 -3.20
C ARG A 59 -15.82 -20.82 -2.25
N ASN A 60 -16.16 -20.72 -0.96
CA ASN A 60 -15.75 -21.65 0.09
C ASN A 60 -14.23 -21.76 0.30
N LEU A 61 -13.46 -20.75 -0.10
CA LEU A 61 -12.02 -20.70 0.16
C LEU A 61 -11.74 -20.17 1.56
N VAL A 62 -10.92 -20.91 2.31
CA VAL A 62 -10.46 -20.48 3.64
C VAL A 62 -9.33 -19.48 3.48
N CYS A 63 -9.60 -18.23 3.83
CA CYS A 63 -8.66 -17.12 3.71
C CYS A 63 -8.25 -16.59 5.09
N MET A 64 -6.96 -16.42 5.30
CA MET A 64 -6.40 -15.66 6.42
C MET A 64 -5.72 -14.40 5.86
N SER A 65 -5.94 -13.26 6.49
CA SER A 65 -5.38 -11.98 6.04
C SER A 65 -4.53 -11.38 7.15
N ASP A 66 -3.21 -11.30 6.91
CA ASP A 66 -2.31 -10.58 7.80
C ASP A 66 -2.44 -9.09 7.47
N THR A 67 -3.42 -8.45 8.09
CA THR A 67 -3.66 -7.02 7.91
C THR A 67 -2.71 -6.22 8.79
N VAL A 68 -1.70 -5.60 8.17
CA VAL A 68 -0.93 -4.56 8.86
C VAL A 68 -1.62 -3.22 8.66
N CYS A 69 -2.19 -2.71 9.76
CA CYS A 69 -2.78 -1.37 9.80
C CYS A 69 -1.65 -0.33 9.74
N VAL A 70 -1.74 0.59 8.78
CA VAL A 70 -0.83 1.74 8.73
C VAL A 70 -1.48 2.89 9.46
N ILE A 71 -0.82 3.39 10.49
CA ILE A 71 -1.24 4.58 11.21
C ILE A 71 -1.26 5.75 10.22
N PRO A 72 -2.39 6.47 10.08
CA PRO A 72 -2.49 7.65 9.21
C PRO A 72 -1.34 8.62 9.47
N GLY A 73 -0.58 8.96 8.42
CA GLY A 73 0.62 9.81 8.52
C GLY A 73 1.96 9.06 8.49
N LEU A 74 2.01 7.77 8.83
CA LEU A 74 3.21 6.94 8.62
C LEU A 74 3.30 6.34 7.22
N GLU A 75 2.25 6.47 6.42
CA GLU A 75 2.18 6.04 5.00
C GLU A 75 3.34 6.61 4.15
N TYR A 76 3.82 7.81 4.50
CA TYR A 76 4.88 8.52 3.80
C TYR A 76 6.28 8.12 4.25
N HIS A 77 6.37 7.59 5.48
CA HIS A 77 7.60 7.13 6.10
C HIS A 77 8.01 5.79 5.47
N GLU A 78 9.32 5.55 5.32
CA GLU A 78 9.84 4.30 4.74
C GLU A 78 9.30 3.07 5.47
N LEU A 79 9.11 3.20 6.79
CA LEU A 79 8.51 2.17 7.62
C LEU A 79 7.09 1.83 7.18
N GLY A 80 6.21 2.82 6.95
CA GLY A 80 4.86 2.57 6.46
C GLY A 80 4.83 1.96 5.06
N ARG A 81 5.76 2.34 4.17
CA ARG A 81 5.85 1.72 2.83
C ARG A 81 6.32 0.27 2.89
N ARG A 82 7.32 -0.03 3.72
CA ARG A 82 7.78 -1.41 3.95
C ARG A 82 6.65 -2.26 4.53
N VAL A 83 5.92 -1.72 5.50
CA VAL A 83 4.78 -2.39 6.14
C VAL A 83 3.62 -2.64 5.16
N LEU A 84 3.27 -1.68 4.30
CA LEU A 84 2.24 -1.90 3.26
C LEU A 84 2.65 -2.99 2.27
N GLY A 85 3.93 -3.04 1.91
CA GLY A 85 4.48 -4.07 1.01
C GLY A 85 4.51 -5.48 1.63
N GLN A 86 4.35 -5.59 2.95
CA GLN A 86 4.30 -6.85 3.67
C GLN A 86 2.89 -7.43 3.81
N ARG A 87 1.85 -6.71 3.35
CA ARG A 87 0.48 -7.24 3.36
C ARG A 87 0.38 -8.51 2.54
N GLN A 88 -0.18 -9.55 3.14
CA GLN A 88 -0.36 -10.84 2.49
C GLN A 88 -1.72 -11.44 2.83
N VAL A 89 -2.30 -12.12 1.85
CA VAL A 89 -3.45 -12.99 2.03
C VAL A 89 -2.96 -14.41 1.88
N ARG A 90 -3.26 -15.24 2.87
CA ARG A 90 -3.01 -16.66 2.88
C ARG A 90 -4.30 -17.39 2.53
N VAL A 91 -4.24 -18.37 1.64
CA VAL A 91 -5.39 -19.21 1.27
C VAL A 91 -5.02 -20.66 1.44
N ALA A 92 -5.80 -21.38 2.25
CA ALA A 92 -5.62 -22.81 2.42
C ALA A 92 -6.32 -23.57 1.29
N VAL A 93 -5.62 -24.53 0.69
CA VAL A 93 -6.12 -25.37 -0.40
C VAL A 93 -5.99 -26.84 -0.01
N TYR A 94 -7.13 -27.51 0.13
CA TYR A 94 -7.20 -28.88 0.63
C TYR A 94 -7.40 -29.91 -0.48
N ASN A 95 -8.16 -29.54 -1.51
CA ASN A 95 -8.55 -30.43 -2.58
C ASN A 95 -8.49 -29.75 -3.97
N ALA A 96 -8.83 -30.51 -5.01
CA ALA A 96 -8.84 -30.01 -6.39
C ALA A 96 -9.92 -28.93 -6.62
N GLU A 97 -11.04 -28.98 -5.89
CA GLU A 97 -12.12 -27.99 -6.00
C GLU A 97 -11.67 -26.63 -5.48
N ASP A 98 -11.03 -26.58 -4.32
CA ASP A 98 -10.42 -25.38 -3.75
C ASP A 98 -9.39 -24.78 -4.71
N ALA A 99 -8.55 -25.63 -5.31
CA ALA A 99 -7.56 -25.18 -6.27
C ALA A 99 -8.21 -24.60 -7.52
N HIS A 100 -9.28 -25.22 -8.04
CA HIS A 100 -10.06 -24.70 -9.16
C HIS A 100 -10.76 -23.38 -8.82
N ASN A 101 -11.33 -23.28 -7.62
CA ASN A 101 -11.97 -22.08 -7.10
C ASN A 101 -10.97 -20.92 -6.96
N LEU A 102 -9.76 -21.20 -6.47
CA LEU A 102 -8.69 -20.22 -6.36
C LEU A 102 -8.17 -19.78 -7.73
N VAL A 103 -8.01 -20.71 -8.66
CA VAL A 103 -7.56 -20.44 -10.03
C VAL A 103 -8.53 -19.55 -10.80
N SER A 104 -9.83 -19.68 -10.53
CA SER A 104 -10.89 -18.90 -11.16
C SER A 104 -11.15 -17.56 -10.46
N MET A 105 -10.43 -17.25 -9.38
CA MET A 105 -10.45 -15.93 -8.76
C MET A 105 -9.68 -14.90 -9.59
N PRO A 106 -10.06 -13.61 -9.53
CA PRO A 106 -9.24 -12.54 -10.08
C PRO A 106 -7.89 -12.46 -9.34
N PRO A 107 -6.86 -11.82 -9.90
CA PRO A 107 -5.58 -11.61 -9.23
C PRO A 107 -5.75 -10.93 -7.87
N CYS A 108 -5.02 -11.42 -6.85
CA CYS A 108 -5.03 -10.79 -5.53
C CYS A 108 -4.33 -9.42 -5.60
N PRO A 109 -4.91 -8.35 -5.01
CA PRO A 109 -4.29 -7.01 -5.02
C PRO A 109 -3.04 -6.90 -4.14
N VAL A 110 -2.79 -7.89 -3.28
CA VAL A 110 -1.63 -8.00 -2.40
C VAL A 110 -0.93 -9.35 -2.60
N LYS A 111 0.15 -9.61 -1.88
CA LYS A 111 0.85 -10.89 -1.96
C LYS A 111 -0.09 -12.03 -1.56
N LEU A 112 -0.29 -12.98 -2.47
CA LEU A 112 -1.04 -14.21 -2.21
C LEU A 112 -0.06 -15.32 -1.85
N VAL A 113 -0.30 -15.99 -0.72
CA VAL A 113 0.39 -17.20 -0.29
C VAL A 113 -0.62 -18.33 -0.27
N VAL A 114 -0.30 -19.43 -0.92
CA VAL A 114 -1.16 -20.62 -0.96
C VAL A 114 -0.59 -21.64 0.01
N ASP A 115 -1.36 -21.97 1.05
CA ASP A 115 -0.98 -22.96 2.04
C ASP A 115 -1.58 -24.31 1.63
N THR A 116 -0.73 -25.31 1.44
CA THR A 116 -1.12 -26.68 1.18
C THR A 116 -0.92 -27.52 2.44
N LEU A 117 -1.85 -28.45 2.72
CA LEU A 117 -1.68 -29.38 3.83
C LEU A 117 -0.99 -30.65 3.35
N SER A 118 -0.49 -31.44 4.29
CA SER A 118 0.06 -32.78 4.00
C SER A 118 -0.97 -33.72 3.37
N SER A 119 -2.27 -33.45 3.54
CA SER A 119 -3.37 -34.19 2.93
C SER A 119 -3.71 -33.75 1.50
N THR A 120 -3.16 -32.64 1.02
CA THR A 120 -3.45 -32.10 -0.31
C THR A 120 -2.82 -33.00 -1.38
N PRO A 121 -3.56 -33.42 -2.44
CA PRO A 121 -3.02 -34.28 -3.47
C PRO A 121 -1.78 -33.68 -4.17
N PRO A 122 -0.73 -34.46 -4.46
CA PRO A 122 0.53 -33.95 -5.00
C PRO A 122 0.40 -33.32 -6.40
N ASP A 123 -0.52 -33.85 -7.20
CA ASP A 123 -0.97 -33.31 -8.49
C ASP A 123 -1.58 -31.91 -8.34
N VAL A 124 -2.41 -31.69 -7.32
CA VAL A 124 -2.96 -30.37 -6.99
C VAL A 124 -1.84 -29.41 -6.56
N VAL A 125 -0.92 -29.84 -5.70
CA VAL A 125 0.23 -29.03 -5.26
C VAL A 125 1.09 -28.60 -6.45
N THR A 126 1.34 -29.51 -7.39
CA THR A 126 2.13 -29.24 -8.60
C THR A 126 1.45 -28.20 -9.48
N MET A 127 0.15 -28.37 -9.74
CA MET A 127 -0.65 -27.38 -10.49
C MET A 127 -0.62 -26.00 -9.82
N LEU A 128 -0.72 -25.94 -8.48
CA LEU A 128 -0.65 -24.68 -7.75
C LEU A 128 0.72 -24.01 -7.89
N ARG A 129 1.82 -24.78 -7.84
CA ARG A 129 3.19 -24.26 -8.00
C ARG A 129 3.48 -23.71 -9.40
N GLU A 130 2.86 -24.26 -10.43
CA GLU A 130 2.96 -23.73 -11.79
C GLU A 130 2.27 -22.38 -11.95
N ARG A 131 1.20 -22.15 -11.18
CA ARG A 131 0.32 -20.99 -11.35
C ARG A 131 0.55 -19.88 -10.33
N PHE A 132 1.03 -20.22 -9.14
CA PHE A 132 1.24 -19.30 -8.04
C PHE A 132 2.69 -19.28 -7.61
N ARG A 133 3.21 -18.07 -7.36
CA ARG A 133 4.61 -17.85 -7.01
C ARG A 133 4.98 -18.30 -5.59
N TYR A 134 4.01 -18.30 -4.68
CA TYR A 134 4.22 -18.59 -3.26
C TYR A 134 3.26 -19.70 -2.83
N VAL A 135 3.73 -20.94 -2.88
CA VAL A 135 3.01 -22.13 -2.38
C VAL A 135 3.84 -22.74 -1.26
N GLN A 136 3.22 -22.93 -0.09
CA GLN A 136 3.83 -23.49 1.12
C GLN A 136 3.28 -24.87 1.42
#